data_AF-A0AA92M125-F1
#
_entry.id   AF-A0AA92M125-F1
#
_cell.length_a   1.000
_cell.length_b   1.000
_cell.length_c   1.000
_cell.angle_alpha   90.00
_cell.angle_beta   90.00
_cell.angle_gamma   90.00
#
_symmetry.space_group_name_H-M   'P 1'
#
loop_
_entity.id
_entity.type
_entity.pdbx_description
1 polymer ?
#
loop_
_entity_poly.entity_id
_entity_poly.type
_entity_poly.pdbx_seq_one_letter_code
_entity_poly.pdbx_strand_id
1 'polypeptide(L)'
;MTAQKIPSTLLLHRRAAAFTLAAGALLLGACTGPTEAQRQATASAPPPTDCTAWVGTDRNAMMGGYLLGQGPKGTGAKECVPVLMTANHPPPDYAGGDYYVSEFTDEKLKARWRACKEDPACFKRIDAQMQRWLPPNKERATRSTGVVDPSGRIDPDGNVDLKQIRRPAFFAKAPYREGIAEADARTWIVEFTAPRDAFERIDLKMTGDIKLRGWYIEGAGIDDGKGKKVRALAIMAPGGGGQLTAIQHPDEAAYRIDEKTGKAVPVSFPNATTETMGQRWWRENLHALNQAGFDVLAYDRRGEGLSGGFSDTNTLEQGEDVFRALAALEGGRGLRLLSPSGELFEGETARGRLLAGMKANEIPLVLGGYSRGSMSTAWAMTKNYVAECTFDMPQPSCTPPKGLKNIHGAILLSSFASGAGYVGDSPDLADRNLFLGGMAADHHIVFYPNSSTLAGMDRWPAAFFGKGLWDRAETLEGTVAAYNRIRGVKEIVLARGPHSIETWPASDRDYLRERMVLFAKTVIVGGRTMPGARPWKDFKSLVATTPDSWEPSSRPKGPAQAAKAP
;
A
#
# COMPACT_ATOMS: atom_id res chain seq x y z
N MET A 1 29.15 76.19 4.66
CA MET A 1 30.17 77.05 4.03
C MET A 1 30.61 76.36 2.74
N THR A 2 29.96 76.69 1.62
CA THR A 2 30.47 77.57 0.54
C THR A 2 31.73 77.02 -0.13
N ALA A 3 31.57 76.43 -1.32
CA ALA A 3 32.02 76.98 -2.62
C ALA A 3 33.43 76.44 -2.96
N GLN A 4 33.94 76.24 -4.19
CA GLN A 4 33.74 76.74 -5.55
C GLN A 4 34.06 75.57 -6.53
N LYS A 5 33.45 75.41 -7.71
CA LYS A 5 33.89 75.87 -9.07
C LYS A 5 35.43 75.90 -9.24
N ILE A 6 36.06 75.50 -10.36
CA ILE A 6 35.86 75.97 -11.75
C ILE A 6 36.48 74.96 -12.80
N PRO A 7 36.63 75.24 -14.12
CA PRO A 7 36.12 74.48 -15.29
C PRO A 7 37.28 73.74 -16.04
N SER A 8 37.22 73.15 -17.26
CA SER A 8 36.74 73.63 -18.56
C SER A 8 36.88 72.55 -19.64
N THR A 9 35.91 72.53 -20.56
CA THR A 9 36.03 72.39 -22.03
C THR A 9 36.85 71.25 -22.65
N LEU A 10 36.19 70.41 -23.47
CA LEU A 10 36.28 70.41 -24.95
C LEU A 10 35.26 69.39 -25.50
N LEU A 11 34.18 69.81 -26.17
CA LEU A 11 34.04 69.92 -27.63
C LEU A 11 34.30 68.60 -28.39
N LEU A 12 33.23 67.99 -28.90
CA LEU A 12 32.96 67.66 -30.31
C LEU A 12 31.74 66.71 -30.39
N HIS A 13 30.59 67.20 -30.84
CA HIS A 13 30.09 67.03 -32.21
C HIS A 13 29.71 65.59 -32.62
N ARG A 14 28.38 65.45 -32.82
CA ARG A 14 27.69 64.86 -33.99
C ARG A 14 26.91 63.55 -33.79
N ARG A 15 25.63 63.72 -34.12
CA ARG A 15 24.71 62.83 -34.85
C ARG A 15 23.94 61.80 -34.02
N ALA A 16 22.71 62.22 -33.68
CA ALA A 16 21.55 61.35 -33.70
C ALA A 16 21.34 60.81 -35.13
N ALA A 17 21.25 59.49 -35.26
CA ALA A 17 20.55 58.81 -36.33
C ALA A 17 20.10 57.45 -35.79
N ALA A 18 18.79 57.24 -35.85
CA ALA A 18 18.12 56.01 -35.47
C ALA A 18 18.64 54.83 -36.28
N PHE A 19 18.87 53.69 -35.61
CA PHE A 19 18.91 52.40 -36.26
C PHE A 19 17.99 51.43 -35.50
N THR A 20 16.87 51.15 -36.15
CA THR A 20 16.03 49.97 -35.99
C THR A 20 16.86 48.70 -36.01
N LEU A 21 16.77 47.89 -34.96
CA LEU A 21 17.17 46.48 -34.99
C LEU A 21 15.93 45.61 -34.87
N ALA A 22 15.64 44.94 -35.98
CA ALA A 22 14.58 43.96 -36.14
C ALA A 22 14.83 42.75 -35.23
N ALA A 23 13.91 42.50 -34.30
CA ALA A 23 13.83 41.22 -33.61
C ALA A 23 13.15 40.22 -34.54
N GLY A 24 13.95 39.39 -35.20
CA GLY A 24 13.46 38.24 -35.98
C GLY A 24 12.80 37.23 -35.05
N ALA A 25 11.47 37.14 -35.13
CA ALA A 25 10.70 36.07 -34.52
C ALA A 25 10.99 34.76 -35.27
N LEU A 26 11.92 33.97 -34.75
CA LEU A 26 12.03 32.55 -35.07
C LEU A 26 10.85 31.82 -34.42
N LEU A 27 9.73 31.78 -35.13
CA LEU A 27 8.66 30.80 -34.91
C LEU A 27 9.22 29.41 -35.26
N LEU A 28 9.93 28.80 -34.31
CA LEU A 28 10.12 27.37 -34.30
C LEU A 28 8.74 26.76 -34.02
N GLY A 29 8.08 26.33 -35.10
CA GLY A 29 6.93 25.44 -35.03
C GLY A 29 7.36 24.15 -34.34
N ALA A 30 7.26 24.13 -33.02
CA ALA A 30 7.32 22.90 -32.25
C ALA A 30 6.10 22.09 -32.64
N CYS A 31 6.30 21.12 -33.55
CA CYS A 31 5.43 19.97 -33.63
C CYS A 31 5.51 19.27 -32.26
N THR A 32 4.62 19.67 -31.35
CA THR A 32 4.48 19.06 -30.03
C THR A 32 3.80 17.71 -30.24
N GLY A 33 4.61 16.72 -30.64
CA GLY A 33 4.21 15.33 -30.48
C GLY A 33 3.80 15.11 -29.02
N PRO A 34 2.83 14.23 -28.75
CA PRO A 34 2.38 13.96 -27.39
C PRO A 34 3.59 13.60 -26.52
N THR A 35 3.68 14.24 -25.36
CA THR A 35 4.69 13.94 -24.34
C THR A 35 4.66 12.46 -23.99
N GLU A 36 5.77 11.92 -23.47
CA GLU A 36 5.81 10.52 -23.03
C GLU A 36 4.72 10.21 -21.98
N ALA A 37 4.41 11.18 -21.11
CA ALA A 37 3.30 11.09 -20.17
C ALA A 37 1.94 11.00 -20.87
N GLN A 38 1.70 11.79 -21.92
CA GLN A 38 0.47 11.72 -22.74
C GLN A 38 0.38 10.40 -23.51
N ARG A 39 1.50 9.89 -24.06
CA ARG A 39 1.51 8.57 -24.74
C ARG A 39 1.21 7.43 -23.77
N GLN A 40 1.81 7.43 -22.58
CA GLN A 40 1.55 6.42 -21.56
C GLN A 40 0.11 6.50 -21.05
N ALA A 41 -0.43 7.71 -20.84
CA ALA A 41 -1.82 7.89 -20.45
C ALA A 41 -2.80 7.36 -21.52
N THR A 42 -2.60 7.71 -22.80
CA THR A 42 -3.45 7.24 -23.89
C THR A 42 -3.34 5.72 -24.10
N ALA A 43 -2.13 5.17 -24.05
CA ALA A 43 -1.92 3.71 -24.19
C ALA A 43 -2.50 2.91 -23.01
N SER A 44 -2.67 3.57 -21.85
CA SER A 44 -3.17 2.95 -20.63
C SER A 44 -4.65 3.18 -20.37
N ALA A 45 -5.33 3.93 -21.22
CA ALA A 45 -6.78 4.06 -21.16
C ALA A 45 -7.41 2.68 -21.43
N PRO A 46 -8.26 2.18 -20.52
CA PRO A 46 -8.85 0.86 -20.70
C PRO A 46 -9.85 0.88 -21.88
N PRO A 47 -9.76 -0.06 -22.83
CA PRO A 47 -10.81 -0.22 -23.82
C PRO A 47 -12.10 -0.73 -23.15
N PRO A 48 -13.28 -0.55 -23.78
CA PRO A 48 -14.52 -1.17 -23.30
C PRO A 48 -14.35 -2.69 -23.14
N THR A 49 -14.94 -3.24 -22.09
CA THR A 49 -15.03 -4.69 -21.89
C THR A 49 -15.83 -5.33 -23.03
N ASP A 50 -15.42 -6.51 -23.50
CA ASP A 50 -16.00 -7.17 -24.68
C ASP A 50 -16.64 -8.54 -24.36
N CYS A 51 -16.76 -8.88 -23.08
CA CYS A 51 -17.41 -10.08 -22.59
C CYS A 51 -17.87 -9.91 -21.13
N THR A 52 -18.62 -10.88 -20.60
CA THR A 52 -18.96 -10.98 -19.18
C THR A 52 -18.69 -12.39 -18.65
N ALA A 53 -18.29 -12.49 -17.37
CA ALA A 53 -18.14 -13.77 -16.68
C ALA A 53 -18.53 -13.67 -15.20
N TRP A 54 -18.84 -14.80 -14.59
CA TRP A 54 -19.12 -14.90 -13.16
C TRP A 54 -17.84 -14.73 -12.35
N VAL A 55 -17.90 -13.91 -11.30
CA VAL A 55 -16.86 -13.80 -10.28
C VAL A 55 -17.44 -14.20 -8.93
N GLY A 56 -16.80 -15.18 -8.28
CA GLY A 56 -17.22 -15.74 -7.00
C GLY A 56 -16.78 -14.87 -5.82
N THR A 57 -15.75 -15.29 -5.09
CA THR A 57 -15.24 -14.60 -3.90
C THR A 57 -15.03 -13.09 -4.16
N ASP A 58 -15.30 -12.28 -3.14
CA ASP A 58 -15.41 -10.81 -3.14
C ASP A 58 -16.56 -10.18 -3.94
N ARG A 59 -17.15 -10.86 -4.93
CA ARG A 59 -18.11 -10.24 -5.86
C ARG A 59 -19.47 -10.90 -5.90
N ASN A 60 -19.51 -12.22 -6.08
CA ASN A 60 -20.72 -13.00 -6.33
C ASN A 60 -21.63 -12.33 -7.38
N ALA A 61 -21.03 -11.95 -8.50
CA ALA A 61 -21.70 -11.18 -9.56
C ALA A 61 -21.11 -11.48 -10.94
N MET A 62 -21.91 -11.25 -11.98
CA MET A 62 -21.40 -11.14 -13.34
C MET A 62 -20.63 -9.83 -13.49
N MET A 63 -19.45 -9.90 -14.09
CA MET A 63 -18.58 -8.76 -14.30
C MET A 63 -18.13 -8.67 -15.76
N GLY A 64 -17.95 -7.43 -16.24
CA GLY A 64 -17.31 -7.16 -17.52
C GLY A 64 -15.85 -7.62 -17.52
N GLY A 65 -15.37 -8.03 -18.70
CA GLY A 65 -14.01 -8.48 -18.87
C GLY A 65 -13.50 -8.37 -20.30
N TYR A 66 -12.35 -8.97 -20.54
CA TYR A 66 -11.76 -9.07 -21.86
C TYR A 66 -11.67 -10.53 -22.32
N LEU A 67 -12.04 -10.77 -23.57
CA LEU A 67 -11.91 -12.07 -24.21
C LEU A 67 -10.43 -12.29 -24.58
N LEU A 68 -9.78 -13.21 -23.87
CA LEU A 68 -8.34 -13.49 -23.98
C LEU A 68 -8.08 -14.93 -24.40
N GLY A 69 -7.07 -15.12 -25.27
CA GLY A 69 -6.62 -16.45 -25.67
C GLY A 69 -6.09 -17.26 -24.48
N GLN A 70 -6.39 -18.56 -24.44
CA GLN A 70 -5.95 -19.49 -23.40
C GLN A 70 -4.93 -20.49 -23.94
N GLY A 71 -4.10 -21.00 -23.05
CA GLY A 71 -3.07 -21.99 -23.32
C GLY A 71 -1.93 -21.45 -24.20
N PRO A 72 -1.10 -22.35 -24.74
CA PRO A 72 -0.07 -21.98 -25.70
C PRO A 72 -0.67 -21.24 -26.91
N LYS A 73 0.07 -20.27 -27.46
CA LYS A 73 -0.35 -19.55 -28.67
C LYS A 73 -0.69 -20.56 -29.79
N GLY A 74 -1.91 -20.48 -30.33
CA GLY A 74 -2.37 -21.30 -31.45
C GLY A 74 -3.47 -22.33 -31.13
N THR A 75 -3.84 -22.51 -29.85
CA THR A 75 -4.95 -23.38 -29.42
C THR A 75 -6.34 -22.87 -29.84
N GLY A 76 -6.48 -21.56 -30.06
CA GLY A 76 -7.73 -20.91 -30.48
C GLY A 76 -8.78 -20.72 -29.38
N ALA A 77 -8.64 -21.36 -28.21
CA ALA A 77 -9.56 -21.19 -27.09
C ALA A 77 -9.47 -19.76 -26.53
N LYS A 78 -10.62 -19.13 -26.25
CA LYS A 78 -10.70 -17.82 -25.61
C LYS A 78 -11.62 -17.88 -24.41
N GLU A 79 -11.24 -17.19 -23.34
CA GLU A 79 -12.05 -17.07 -22.12
C GLU A 79 -12.26 -15.62 -21.77
N CYS A 80 -13.42 -15.33 -21.19
CA CYS A 80 -13.69 -14.01 -20.66
C CYS A 80 -12.98 -13.82 -19.33
N VAL A 81 -12.01 -12.91 -19.27
CA VAL A 81 -11.25 -12.61 -18.05
C VAL A 81 -11.80 -11.32 -17.42
N PRO A 82 -12.49 -11.40 -16.26
CA PRO A 82 -13.12 -10.24 -15.61
C PRO A 82 -12.10 -9.22 -15.12
N VAL A 83 -12.49 -7.95 -15.16
CA VAL A 83 -11.71 -6.82 -14.61
C VAL A 83 -12.67 -5.85 -13.93
N LEU A 84 -12.34 -5.40 -12.71
CA LEU A 84 -13.10 -4.34 -12.06
C LEU A 84 -12.68 -2.97 -12.59
N MET A 85 -13.63 -2.26 -13.19
CA MET A 85 -13.45 -0.92 -13.74
C MET A 85 -13.80 0.16 -12.71
N THR A 86 -13.28 1.38 -12.89
CA THR A 86 -13.51 2.53 -12.02
C THR A 86 -14.95 3.03 -12.13
N ALA A 87 -15.51 3.43 -10.99
CA ALA A 87 -16.83 4.06 -10.94
C ALA A 87 -16.78 5.54 -11.39
N ASN A 88 -15.62 6.18 -11.25
CA ASN A 88 -15.48 7.62 -11.48
C ASN A 88 -14.88 7.86 -12.85
N HIS A 89 -15.65 8.46 -13.77
CA HIS A 89 -15.16 8.87 -15.08
C HIS A 89 -15.08 10.40 -15.17
N PRO A 90 -14.01 10.95 -15.79
CA PRO A 90 -13.97 12.36 -16.10
C PRO A 90 -15.19 12.75 -16.96
N PRO A 91 -15.89 13.85 -16.63
CA PRO A 91 -16.92 14.41 -17.50
C PRO A 91 -16.38 14.68 -18.92
N PRO A 92 -17.20 14.55 -19.99
CA PRO A 92 -16.73 14.73 -21.37
C PRO A 92 -16.05 16.09 -21.65
N ASP A 93 -16.42 17.12 -20.91
CA ASP A 93 -15.95 18.51 -21.00
C ASP A 93 -15.02 18.89 -19.85
N TYR A 94 -14.49 17.91 -19.10
CA TYR A 94 -13.59 18.18 -17.97
C TYR A 94 -12.30 18.87 -18.44
N ALA A 95 -12.20 20.17 -18.12
CA ALA A 95 -11.05 21.00 -18.45
C ALA A 95 -10.04 21.15 -17.30
N GLY A 96 -10.36 20.65 -16.09
CA GLY A 96 -9.38 20.51 -15.02
C GLY A 96 -8.31 19.52 -15.44
N GLY A 97 -7.05 19.68 -15.03
CA GLY A 97 -5.94 18.86 -15.52
C GLY A 97 -6.13 17.36 -15.32
N ASP A 98 -5.53 16.82 -14.27
CA ASP A 98 -5.72 15.41 -13.93
C ASP A 98 -6.97 15.26 -13.05
N TYR A 99 -8.05 14.70 -13.60
CA TYR A 99 -9.33 14.50 -12.91
C TYR A 99 -9.18 13.76 -11.58
N TYR A 100 -8.44 12.65 -11.59
CA TYR A 100 -8.30 11.78 -10.41
C TYR A 100 -7.43 12.42 -9.33
N VAL A 101 -6.58 13.38 -9.70
CA VAL A 101 -5.84 14.19 -8.74
C VAL A 101 -6.65 15.37 -8.23
N SER A 102 -7.26 16.12 -9.14
CA SER A 102 -7.88 17.41 -8.87
C SER A 102 -9.24 17.29 -8.19
N GLU A 103 -9.99 16.21 -8.44
CA GLU A 103 -11.35 16.02 -7.90
C GLU A 103 -11.41 15.19 -6.62
N PHE A 104 -10.30 14.60 -6.17
CA PHE A 104 -10.28 13.69 -5.02
C PHE A 104 -9.28 14.13 -3.94
N THR A 105 -9.07 15.44 -3.83
CA THR A 105 -8.27 16.06 -2.76
C THR A 105 -8.97 15.92 -1.40
N ASP A 106 -8.21 16.01 -0.31
CA ASP A 106 -8.76 16.02 1.05
C ASP A 106 -9.89 17.04 1.20
N GLU A 107 -9.63 18.29 0.77
CA GLU A 107 -10.59 19.38 0.86
C GLU A 107 -11.89 19.09 0.10
N LYS A 108 -11.82 18.56 -1.12
CA LYS A 108 -13.01 18.22 -1.91
C LYS A 108 -13.79 17.05 -1.32
N LEU A 109 -13.11 16.04 -0.77
CA LEU A 109 -13.77 14.93 -0.08
C LEU A 109 -14.51 15.44 1.17
N LYS A 110 -13.87 16.28 1.99
CA LYS A 110 -14.50 16.93 3.15
C LYS A 110 -15.62 17.89 2.74
N ALA A 111 -15.51 18.60 1.62
CA ALA A 111 -16.58 19.44 1.08
C ALA A 111 -17.80 18.62 0.63
N ARG A 112 -17.60 17.49 -0.05
CA ARG A 112 -18.69 16.55 -0.41
C ARG A 112 -19.41 16.02 0.82
N TRP A 113 -18.66 15.69 1.88
CA TRP A 113 -19.26 15.31 3.15
C TRP A 113 -20.10 16.42 3.78
N ARG A 114 -19.57 17.65 3.85
CA ARG A 114 -20.33 18.82 4.34
C ARG A 114 -21.63 19.02 3.57
N ALA A 115 -21.62 18.89 2.24
CA ALA A 115 -22.85 18.96 1.45
C ALA A 115 -23.82 17.81 1.74
N CYS A 116 -23.32 16.59 1.93
CA CYS A 116 -24.14 15.42 2.31
C CYS A 116 -24.83 15.60 3.67
N LYS A 117 -24.22 16.31 4.62
CA LYS A 117 -24.82 16.60 5.93
C LYS A 117 -26.08 17.44 5.86
N GLU A 118 -26.21 18.28 4.83
CA GLU A 118 -27.40 19.12 4.61
C GLU A 118 -28.59 18.32 4.03
N ASP A 119 -28.34 17.10 3.54
CA ASP A 119 -29.39 16.16 3.10
C ASP A 119 -29.60 15.06 4.17
N PRO A 120 -30.76 15.02 4.85
CA PRO A 120 -31.04 14.02 5.89
C PRO A 120 -30.91 12.57 5.41
N ALA A 121 -31.24 12.27 4.15
CA ALA A 121 -31.14 10.92 3.61
C ALA A 121 -29.69 10.53 3.34
N CYS A 122 -28.89 11.45 2.79
CA CYS A 122 -27.46 11.26 2.60
C CYS A 122 -26.75 11.10 3.94
N PHE A 123 -26.94 12.05 4.87
CA PHE A 123 -26.35 12.03 6.20
C PHE A 123 -26.62 10.71 6.92
N LYS A 124 -27.89 10.29 7.02
CA LYS A 124 -28.28 9.04 7.70
C LYS A 124 -27.60 7.81 7.09
N ARG A 125 -27.49 7.74 5.76
CA ARG A 125 -26.86 6.60 5.06
C ARG A 125 -25.37 6.52 5.35
N ILE A 126 -24.67 7.65 5.27
CA ILE A 126 -23.21 7.70 5.41
C ILE A 126 -22.80 7.63 6.89
N ASP A 127 -23.50 8.33 7.79
CA ASP A 127 -23.23 8.25 9.22
C ASP A 127 -23.39 6.82 9.74
N ALA A 128 -24.45 6.10 9.35
CA ALA A 128 -24.61 4.69 9.69
C ALA A 128 -23.42 3.82 9.23
N GLN A 129 -22.81 4.15 8.07
CA GLN A 129 -21.58 3.49 7.63
C GLN A 129 -20.39 3.89 8.51
N MET A 130 -20.19 5.19 8.78
CA MET A 130 -19.10 5.66 9.64
C MET A 130 -19.16 5.06 11.04
N GLN A 131 -20.32 5.10 11.71
CA GLN A 131 -20.49 4.52 13.04
C GLN A 131 -20.11 3.03 13.10
N ARG A 132 -20.37 2.27 12.02
CA ARG A 132 -19.97 0.84 11.93
C ARG A 132 -18.45 0.64 11.82
N TRP A 133 -17.71 1.64 11.37
CA TRP A 133 -16.26 1.58 11.17
C TRP A 133 -15.49 2.42 12.18
N LEU A 134 -16.15 3.20 13.03
CA LEU A 134 -15.48 3.95 14.07
C LEU A 134 -14.83 3.01 15.08
N PRO A 135 -13.60 3.32 15.51
CA PRO A 135 -13.00 2.63 16.64
C PRO A 135 -13.81 2.89 17.93
N PRO A 136 -13.82 1.94 18.89
CA PRO A 136 -13.05 0.73 18.86
C PRO A 136 -13.85 -0.34 18.14
N ASN A 137 -13.22 -1.05 17.22
CA ASN A 137 -13.89 -2.10 16.47
C ASN A 137 -14.09 -3.38 17.33
N LYS A 138 -14.55 -3.20 18.59
CA LYS A 138 -14.75 -4.26 19.60
C LYS A 138 -15.74 -5.32 19.13
N GLU A 139 -16.70 -4.94 18.28
CA GLU A 139 -17.68 -5.86 17.70
C GLU A 139 -17.10 -6.73 16.56
N ARG A 140 -15.93 -6.41 15.97
CA ARG A 140 -15.28 -7.21 14.91
C ARG A 140 -14.00 -7.95 15.32
N ALA A 141 -13.76 -8.13 16.63
CA ALA A 141 -12.70 -9.01 17.15
C ALA A 141 -11.34 -8.87 16.42
N THR A 142 -10.79 -7.66 16.32
CA THR A 142 -9.52 -7.39 15.61
C THR A 142 -8.28 -7.99 16.27
N ARG A 143 -8.41 -8.44 17.52
CA ARG A 143 -7.33 -9.10 18.29
C ARG A 143 -7.76 -10.53 18.55
N SER A 144 -7.19 -11.46 17.79
CA SER A 144 -7.51 -12.89 17.83
C SER A 144 -6.29 -13.77 18.15
N THR A 145 -5.07 -13.23 18.14
CA THR A 145 -3.90 -13.92 18.71
C THR A 145 -4.20 -14.37 20.13
N GLY A 146 -4.12 -15.67 20.39
CA GLY A 146 -4.39 -16.23 21.70
C GLY A 146 -5.77 -16.88 21.85
N VAL A 147 -6.63 -16.82 20.83
CA VAL A 147 -8.00 -17.37 20.90
C VAL A 147 -8.01 -18.89 20.70
N VAL A 148 -7.19 -19.41 19.78
CA VAL A 148 -7.11 -20.85 19.51
C VAL A 148 -6.09 -21.53 20.42
N ASP A 149 -4.93 -20.91 20.60
CA ASP A 149 -3.87 -21.35 21.54
C ASP A 149 -3.51 -20.16 22.43
N PRO A 150 -3.61 -20.24 23.77
CA PRO A 150 -3.35 -19.09 24.64
C PRO A 150 -1.88 -18.63 24.63
N SER A 151 -0.94 -19.43 24.14
CA SER A 151 0.45 -19.00 23.95
C SER A 151 0.47 -17.76 23.06
N GLY A 152 1.21 -16.71 23.40
CA GLY A 152 1.18 -15.47 22.60
C GLY A 152 0.11 -14.46 22.99
N ARG A 153 -0.88 -14.86 23.78
CA ARG A 153 -1.92 -13.94 24.24
C ARG A 153 -1.30 -12.95 25.24
N ILE A 154 -1.45 -11.66 24.94
CA ILE A 154 -0.97 -10.56 25.77
C ILE A 154 -2.08 -9.51 25.95
N ASP A 155 -1.92 -8.64 26.95
CA ASP A 155 -2.66 -7.38 26.98
C ASP A 155 -1.89 -6.33 26.16
N PRO A 156 -2.34 -5.99 24.95
CA PRO A 156 -1.61 -5.07 24.06
C PRO A 156 -1.55 -3.63 24.58
N ASP A 157 -2.46 -3.23 25.47
CA ASP A 157 -2.45 -1.89 26.07
C ASP A 157 -1.70 -1.86 27.43
N GLY A 158 -1.31 -3.03 27.93
CA GLY A 158 -0.60 -3.20 29.20
C GLY A 158 0.93 -3.25 29.08
N ASN A 159 1.56 -3.46 30.25
CA ASN A 159 2.99 -3.73 30.36
C ASN A 159 3.25 -5.21 30.01
N VAL A 160 3.80 -5.45 28.83
CA VAL A 160 4.00 -6.79 28.28
C VAL A 160 5.43 -7.28 28.54
N ASP A 161 5.56 -8.51 29.04
CA ASP A 161 6.79 -9.27 28.94
C ASP A 161 6.93 -9.78 27.49
N LEU A 162 7.95 -9.29 26.78
CA LEU A 162 8.17 -9.61 25.37
C LEU A 162 8.40 -11.12 25.15
N LYS A 163 8.76 -11.89 26.19
CA LYS A 163 8.90 -13.35 26.12
C LYS A 163 7.57 -14.07 25.89
N GLN A 164 6.45 -13.42 26.18
CA GLN A 164 5.12 -14.00 25.97
C GLN A 164 4.72 -14.00 24.50
N ILE A 165 5.33 -13.14 23.67
CA ILE A 165 5.00 -13.01 22.25
C ILE A 165 5.52 -14.24 21.49
N ARG A 166 4.64 -14.88 20.70
CA ARG A 166 5.03 -16.01 19.84
C ARG A 166 6.20 -15.60 18.96
N ARG A 167 7.24 -16.41 18.95
CA ARG A 167 8.37 -16.30 18.02
C ARG A 167 8.12 -17.16 16.78
N PRO A 168 8.86 -16.98 15.68
CA PRO A 168 8.73 -17.82 14.48
C PRO A 168 8.78 -19.33 14.74
N ALA A 169 9.57 -19.81 15.72
CA ALA A 169 9.64 -21.23 16.06
C ALA A 169 8.29 -21.84 16.48
N PHE A 170 7.35 -21.04 16.97
CA PHE A 170 6.00 -21.52 17.26
C PHE A 170 5.35 -22.18 16.02
N PHE A 171 5.59 -21.61 14.84
CA PHE A 171 4.98 -22.06 13.59
C PHE A 171 5.68 -23.25 12.93
N ALA A 172 6.78 -23.77 13.52
CA ALA A 172 7.37 -25.06 13.12
C ALA A 172 6.49 -26.26 13.52
N LYS A 173 5.65 -26.09 14.54
CA LYS A 173 4.80 -27.16 15.09
C LYS A 173 3.85 -27.70 14.03
N ALA A 174 3.55 -29.00 14.11
CA ALA A 174 2.42 -29.54 13.37
C ALA A 174 1.11 -28.92 13.93
N PRO A 175 0.12 -28.59 13.07
CA PRO A 175 0.09 -28.82 11.63
C PRO A 175 0.69 -27.67 10.78
N TYR A 176 1.08 -26.54 11.38
CA TYR A 176 1.44 -25.31 10.69
C TYR A 176 2.63 -25.45 9.72
N ARG A 177 3.76 -26.00 10.20
CA ARG A 177 4.99 -26.25 9.42
C ARG A 177 5.40 -25.09 8.51
N GLU A 178 5.36 -23.86 9.02
CA GLU A 178 5.67 -22.67 8.24
C GLU A 178 7.18 -22.42 8.16
N GLY A 179 7.69 -22.10 6.95
CA GLY A 179 9.12 -21.87 6.71
C GLY A 179 9.72 -20.71 7.52
N ILE A 180 8.90 -19.73 7.92
CA ILE A 180 9.33 -18.61 8.77
C ILE A 180 10.05 -19.06 10.05
N ALA A 181 9.74 -20.26 10.56
CA ALA A 181 10.38 -20.81 11.74
C ALA A 181 11.91 -21.00 11.60
N GLU A 182 12.43 -21.18 10.39
CA GLU A 182 13.87 -21.24 10.11
C GLU A 182 14.61 -19.94 10.47
N ALA A 183 13.87 -18.83 10.63
CA ALA A 183 14.41 -17.54 10.99
C ALA A 183 14.42 -17.25 12.51
N ASP A 184 13.95 -18.19 13.34
CA ASP A 184 13.78 -17.95 14.78
C ASP A 184 15.08 -17.56 15.49
N ALA A 185 16.17 -18.27 15.20
CA ALA A 185 17.48 -18.06 15.83
C ALA A 185 18.11 -16.68 15.56
N ARG A 186 17.54 -15.91 14.64
CA ARG A 186 17.97 -14.54 14.27
C ARG A 186 16.83 -13.52 14.36
N THR A 187 15.77 -13.88 15.07
CA THR A 187 14.60 -13.01 15.28
C THR A 187 14.68 -12.31 16.63
N TRP A 188 14.44 -11.02 16.62
CA TRP A 188 14.25 -10.18 17.79
C TRP A 188 12.76 -9.88 17.95
N ILE A 189 12.25 -9.88 19.18
CA ILE A 189 10.95 -9.28 19.47
C ILE A 189 11.18 -7.79 19.73
N VAL A 190 10.45 -6.93 19.04
CA VAL A 190 10.60 -5.48 19.13
C VAL A 190 9.35 -4.84 19.70
N GLU A 191 9.54 -3.82 20.53
CA GLU A 191 8.47 -2.93 21.01
C GLU A 191 8.92 -1.48 20.85
N PHE A 192 8.11 -0.68 20.16
CA PHE A 192 8.28 0.75 19.96
C PHE A 192 7.22 1.52 20.74
N THR A 193 7.60 2.68 21.27
CA THR A 193 6.66 3.63 21.87
C THR A 193 6.21 4.63 20.81
N ALA A 194 4.90 4.82 20.68
CA ALA A 194 4.32 5.79 19.75
C ALA A 194 3.23 6.61 20.45
N PRO A 195 3.00 7.87 20.03
CA PRO A 195 1.89 8.64 20.57
C PRO A 195 0.55 8.06 20.11
N ARG A 196 -0.51 8.33 20.87
CA ARG A 196 -1.90 8.12 20.42
C ARG A 196 -2.20 8.92 19.15
N ASP A 197 -3.07 8.38 18.30
CA ASP A 197 -3.42 9.03 17.02
C ASP A 197 -4.33 10.26 17.22
N ALA A 198 -4.68 10.95 16.13
CA ALA A 198 -5.50 12.15 16.19
C ALA A 198 -6.89 11.88 16.80
N PHE A 199 -7.57 10.80 16.39
CA PHE A 199 -8.89 10.43 16.92
C PHE A 199 -8.85 10.16 18.43
N GLU A 200 -7.90 9.36 18.88
CA GLU A 200 -7.74 9.04 20.30
C GLU A 200 -7.49 10.29 21.15
N ARG A 201 -6.63 11.21 20.69
CA ARG A 201 -6.28 12.41 21.46
C ARG A 201 -7.36 13.49 21.39
N ILE A 202 -7.94 13.71 20.20
CA ILE A 202 -8.85 14.84 19.94
C ILE A 202 -10.27 14.47 20.31
N ASP A 203 -10.79 13.34 19.82
CA ASP A 203 -12.19 12.97 19.99
C ASP A 203 -12.41 12.24 21.31
N LEU A 204 -11.52 11.29 21.64
CA LEU A 204 -11.66 10.46 22.85
C LEU A 204 -10.94 11.02 24.08
N LYS A 205 -10.17 12.11 23.91
CA LYS A 205 -9.38 12.75 24.99
C LYS A 205 -8.45 11.80 25.73
N MET A 206 -7.99 10.75 25.06
CA MET A 206 -7.07 9.77 25.63
C MET A 206 -5.67 10.37 25.75
N THR A 207 -4.99 10.08 26.85
CA THR A 207 -3.64 10.57 27.15
C THR A 207 -2.61 9.43 27.13
N GLY A 208 -1.32 9.80 27.12
CA GLY A 208 -0.21 8.85 27.16
C GLY A 208 0.16 8.28 25.79
N ASP A 209 0.99 7.23 25.83
CA ASP A 209 1.53 6.56 24.65
C ASP A 209 0.93 5.17 24.46
N ILE A 210 1.16 4.60 23.28
CA ILE A 210 0.87 3.21 22.93
C ILE A 210 2.17 2.46 22.63
N LYS A 211 2.08 1.14 22.55
CA LYS A 211 3.19 0.26 22.18
C LYS A 211 2.91 -0.46 20.87
N LEU A 212 3.84 -0.39 19.93
CA LEU A 212 3.80 -1.13 18.66
C LEU A 212 4.75 -2.31 18.75
N ARG A 213 4.28 -3.51 18.41
CA ARG A 213 5.04 -4.75 18.68
C ARG A 213 5.10 -5.66 17.47
N GLY A 214 6.22 -6.38 17.36
CA GLY A 214 6.43 -7.29 16.25
C GLY A 214 7.77 -8.01 16.28
N TRP A 215 8.23 -8.36 15.09
CA TRP A 215 9.50 -9.03 14.87
C TRP A 215 10.44 -8.16 14.05
N TYR A 216 11.72 -8.21 14.41
CA TYR A 216 12.82 -7.86 13.54
C TYR A 216 13.61 -9.13 13.25
N ILE A 217 13.75 -9.51 11.99
CA ILE A 217 14.43 -10.73 11.56
C ILE A 217 15.72 -10.32 10.85
N GLU A 218 16.88 -10.65 11.43
CA GLU A 218 18.15 -10.32 10.80
C GLU A 218 18.38 -11.14 9.52
N GLY A 219 18.86 -10.48 8.49
CA GLY A 219 19.19 -11.03 7.18
C GLY A 219 20.68 -11.30 7.03
N ALA A 220 21.01 -12.22 6.12
CA ALA A 220 22.40 -12.58 5.81
C ALA A 220 23.13 -11.54 4.95
N GLY A 221 22.46 -10.45 4.54
CA GLY A 221 22.92 -9.50 3.54
C GLY A 221 22.59 -9.95 2.11
N ILE A 222 22.22 -8.99 1.27
CA ILE A 222 21.85 -9.19 -0.14
C ILE A 222 23.11 -9.22 -0.99
N ASP A 223 23.25 -10.22 -1.84
CA ASP A 223 24.33 -10.26 -2.85
C ASP A 223 24.16 -9.13 -3.88
N ASP A 224 25.19 -8.29 -4.01
CA ASP A 224 25.21 -7.16 -4.95
C ASP A 224 25.58 -7.56 -6.39
N GLY A 225 25.83 -8.86 -6.62
CA GLY A 225 26.27 -9.40 -7.91
C GLY A 225 27.74 -9.10 -8.22
N LYS A 226 28.48 -8.49 -7.29
CA LYS A 226 29.90 -8.14 -7.37
C LYS A 226 30.72 -8.82 -6.27
N GLY A 227 30.16 -9.84 -5.64
CA GLY A 227 30.80 -10.61 -4.57
C GLY A 227 30.76 -9.92 -3.20
N LYS A 228 30.00 -8.84 -3.03
CA LYS A 228 29.77 -8.20 -1.73
C LYS A 228 28.34 -8.43 -1.27
N LYS A 229 28.14 -8.38 0.04
CA LYS A 229 26.82 -8.38 0.66
C LYS A 229 26.45 -7.00 1.17
N VAL A 230 25.25 -6.55 0.85
CA VAL A 230 24.65 -5.29 1.32
C VAL A 230 23.64 -5.61 2.41
N ARG A 231 23.81 -5.03 3.60
CA ARG A 231 22.74 -5.04 4.62
C ARG A 231 21.68 -4.03 4.20
N ALA A 232 20.42 -4.46 4.20
CA ALA A 232 19.28 -3.63 3.86
C ALA A 232 18.05 -4.12 4.64
N LEU A 233 17.12 -3.21 4.90
CA LEU A 233 15.95 -3.45 5.72
C LEU A 233 14.66 -3.31 4.90
N ALA A 234 13.84 -4.36 4.91
CA ALA A 234 12.47 -4.33 4.43
C ALA A 234 11.52 -4.07 5.60
N ILE A 235 10.72 -3.00 5.54
CA ILE A 235 9.68 -2.70 6.53
C ILE A 235 8.33 -3.05 5.93
N MET A 236 7.65 -4.05 6.48
CA MET A 236 6.46 -4.65 5.90
C MET A 236 5.25 -4.50 6.82
N ALA A 237 4.18 -3.85 6.34
CA ALA A 237 2.95 -3.61 7.08
C ALA A 237 1.82 -4.58 6.66
N PRO A 238 1.15 -5.27 7.61
CA PRO A 238 0.10 -6.23 7.29
C PRO A 238 -1.19 -5.55 6.82
N GLY A 239 -2.08 -6.35 6.22
CA GLY A 239 -3.42 -5.93 5.82
C GLY A 239 -4.38 -5.72 6.98
N GLY A 240 -5.65 -5.51 6.63
CA GLY A 240 -6.69 -5.33 7.62
C GLY A 240 -6.96 -6.57 8.46
N GLY A 241 -6.98 -6.45 9.79
CA GLY A 241 -7.10 -7.59 10.69
C GLY A 241 -5.85 -8.48 10.73
N GLY A 242 -4.79 -8.10 10.00
CA GLY A 242 -3.54 -8.83 9.98
C GLY A 242 -2.82 -8.74 11.32
N GLN A 243 -2.43 -9.90 11.85
CA GLN A 243 -1.82 -10.09 13.15
C GLN A 243 -0.66 -11.07 12.98
N LEU A 244 0.56 -10.56 13.10
CA LEU A 244 1.82 -11.24 12.80
C LEU A 244 1.90 -12.64 13.42
N THR A 245 1.38 -12.76 14.65
CA THR A 245 1.46 -13.96 15.47
C THR A 245 0.18 -14.79 15.47
N ALA A 246 -0.88 -14.39 14.77
CA ALA A 246 -2.12 -15.14 14.74
C ALA A 246 -1.99 -16.44 13.92
N ILE A 247 -2.66 -17.49 14.39
CA ILE A 247 -2.68 -18.82 13.78
C ILE A 247 -3.58 -18.83 12.56
N GLN A 248 -3.09 -19.46 11.49
CA GLN A 248 -3.90 -19.93 10.39
C GLN A 248 -3.64 -21.41 10.18
N HIS A 249 -4.68 -22.24 10.31
CA HIS A 249 -4.55 -23.67 10.03
C HIS A 249 -4.30 -23.89 8.52
N PRO A 250 -3.40 -24.80 8.11
CA PRO A 250 -3.09 -25.05 6.69
C PRO A 250 -4.31 -25.46 5.86
N ASP A 251 -5.22 -26.24 6.47
CA ASP A 251 -6.40 -26.78 5.79
C ASP A 251 -7.62 -25.85 5.84
N GLU A 252 -7.47 -24.64 6.39
CA GLU A 252 -8.55 -23.67 6.49
C GLU A 252 -8.88 -23.04 5.13
N ALA A 253 -10.18 -22.88 4.85
CA ALA A 253 -10.66 -22.16 3.68
C ALA A 253 -11.14 -20.75 4.04
N ALA A 254 -10.82 -19.77 3.18
CA ALA A 254 -11.29 -18.38 3.38
C ALA A 254 -12.81 -18.25 3.17
N TYR A 255 -13.40 -19.13 2.36
CA TYR A 255 -14.82 -19.13 2.03
C TYR A 255 -15.29 -20.56 1.76
N ARG A 256 -16.61 -20.75 1.77
CA ARG A 256 -17.28 -21.95 1.27
C ARG A 256 -18.20 -21.59 0.11
N ILE A 257 -18.53 -22.54 -0.73
CA ILE A 257 -19.60 -22.37 -1.72
C ILE A 257 -20.92 -22.77 -1.06
N ASP A 258 -21.89 -21.86 -1.07
CA ASP A 258 -23.24 -22.16 -0.66
C ASP A 258 -23.94 -23.02 -1.72
N GLU A 259 -24.31 -24.24 -1.37
CA GLU A 259 -24.84 -25.21 -2.34
C GLU A 259 -26.15 -24.77 -3.00
N LYS A 260 -26.97 -23.97 -2.29
CA LYS A 260 -28.27 -23.51 -2.80
C LYS A 260 -28.11 -22.36 -3.79
N THR A 261 -27.24 -21.40 -3.47
CA THR A 261 -27.10 -20.17 -4.24
C THR A 261 -25.89 -20.18 -5.18
N GLY A 262 -24.97 -21.13 -5.03
CA GLY A 262 -23.70 -21.17 -5.75
C GLY A 262 -22.72 -20.05 -5.36
N LYS A 263 -23.05 -19.22 -4.37
CA LYS A 263 -22.26 -18.05 -3.96
C LYS A 263 -21.11 -18.46 -3.06
N ALA A 264 -19.98 -17.78 -3.22
CA ALA A 264 -18.87 -17.83 -2.27
C ALA A 264 -19.25 -17.04 -1.00
N VAL A 265 -19.29 -17.72 0.14
CA VAL A 265 -19.64 -17.15 1.44
C VAL A 265 -18.40 -17.19 2.35
N PRO A 266 -17.91 -16.05 2.86
CA PRO A 266 -16.76 -16.02 3.74
C PRO A 266 -16.93 -16.90 4.98
N VAL A 267 -15.86 -17.58 5.37
CA VAL A 267 -15.77 -18.24 6.68
C VAL A 267 -15.47 -17.18 7.74
N SER A 268 -16.13 -17.28 8.90
CA SER A 268 -15.89 -16.36 10.01
C SER A 268 -14.72 -16.83 10.87
N PHE A 269 -13.89 -15.88 11.30
CA PHE A 269 -12.73 -16.10 12.15
C PHE A 269 -12.78 -15.13 13.35
N PRO A 270 -12.24 -15.51 14.52
CA PRO A 270 -11.61 -16.80 14.82
C PRO A 270 -12.61 -17.97 14.82
N ASN A 271 -12.13 -19.17 14.54
CA ASN A 271 -12.89 -20.42 14.64
C ASN A 271 -12.11 -21.44 15.50
N ALA A 272 -12.44 -22.74 15.41
CA ALA A 272 -11.82 -23.77 16.25
C ALA A 272 -10.31 -23.98 16.01
N THR A 273 -9.78 -23.65 14.82
CA THR A 273 -8.40 -23.98 14.42
C THR A 273 -7.62 -22.77 13.91
N THR A 274 -8.31 -21.70 13.51
CA THR A 274 -7.74 -20.50 12.90
C THR A 274 -8.17 -19.25 13.66
N GLU A 275 -7.19 -18.42 14.00
CA GLU A 275 -7.42 -17.13 14.63
C GLU A 275 -7.72 -16.04 13.59
N THR A 276 -6.94 -16.00 12.51
CA THR A 276 -7.12 -15.04 11.40
C THR A 276 -6.70 -15.68 10.08
N MET A 277 -7.51 -15.48 9.04
CA MET A 277 -7.16 -15.92 7.68
C MET A 277 -6.06 -15.02 7.06
N GLY A 278 -5.26 -15.58 6.17
CA GLY A 278 -4.21 -14.87 5.42
C GLY A 278 -2.87 -14.67 6.13
N GLN A 279 -2.73 -15.05 7.41
CA GLN A 279 -1.50 -14.83 8.18
C GLN A 279 -0.33 -15.71 7.73
N ARG A 280 -0.61 -16.92 7.25
CA ARG A 280 0.43 -17.81 6.73
C ARG A 280 1.08 -17.20 5.48
N TRP A 281 0.27 -16.81 4.50
CA TRP A 281 0.75 -16.14 3.29
C TRP A 281 1.53 -14.87 3.64
N TRP A 282 1.04 -14.08 4.60
CA TRP A 282 1.76 -12.90 5.06
C TRP A 282 3.16 -13.24 5.58
N ARG A 283 3.29 -14.22 6.49
CA ARG A 283 4.59 -14.66 7.03
C ARG A 283 5.51 -15.28 5.96
N GLU A 284 4.96 -15.97 4.95
CA GLU A 284 5.74 -16.49 3.83
C GLU A 284 6.43 -15.36 3.02
N ASN A 285 5.78 -14.20 2.87
CA ASN A 285 6.39 -13.04 2.20
C ASN A 285 7.53 -12.43 3.04
N LEU A 286 7.32 -12.31 4.36
CA LEU A 286 8.38 -11.87 5.28
C LEU A 286 9.57 -12.82 5.24
N HIS A 287 9.30 -14.13 5.24
CA HIS A 287 10.32 -15.16 5.17
C HIS A 287 11.12 -15.09 3.86
N ALA A 288 10.45 -14.93 2.72
CA ALA A 288 11.11 -14.86 1.42
C ALA A 288 12.04 -13.64 1.29
N LEU A 289 11.65 -12.48 1.82
CA LEU A 289 12.55 -11.32 1.93
C LEU A 289 13.76 -11.63 2.81
N ASN A 290 13.56 -12.28 3.96
CA ASN A 290 14.66 -12.65 4.85
C ASN A 290 15.61 -13.68 4.21
N GLN A 291 15.08 -14.70 3.53
CA GLN A 291 15.87 -15.68 2.77
C GLN A 291 16.68 -15.02 1.64
N ALA A 292 16.15 -13.94 1.05
CA ALA A 292 16.87 -13.13 0.06
C ALA A 292 17.99 -12.25 0.66
N GLY A 293 18.16 -12.27 1.98
CA GLY A 293 19.23 -11.58 2.70
C GLY A 293 18.82 -10.27 3.37
N PHE A 294 17.56 -9.85 3.27
CA PHE A 294 17.05 -8.64 3.91
C PHE A 294 16.93 -8.83 5.43
N ASP A 295 17.29 -7.79 6.17
CA ASP A 295 16.68 -7.56 7.47
C ASP A 295 15.18 -7.29 7.25
N VAL A 296 14.30 -7.83 8.09
CA VAL A 296 12.84 -7.66 7.94
C VAL A 296 12.25 -7.15 9.24
N LEU A 297 11.64 -5.96 9.21
CA LEU A 297 10.84 -5.42 10.30
C LEU A 297 9.36 -5.55 9.95
N ALA A 298 8.61 -6.27 10.77
CA ALA A 298 7.17 -6.36 10.68
C ALA A 298 6.57 -6.24 12.08
N TYR A 299 5.64 -5.31 12.27
CA TYR A 299 4.91 -5.12 13.51
C TYR A 299 3.43 -4.98 13.22
N ASP A 300 2.61 -5.36 14.20
CA ASP A 300 1.17 -5.19 14.09
C ASP A 300 0.84 -3.70 14.11
N ARG A 301 -0.09 -3.29 13.25
CA ARG A 301 -0.53 -1.90 13.18
C ARG A 301 -1.21 -1.51 14.50
N ARG A 302 -1.28 -0.21 14.78
CA ARG A 302 -2.06 0.36 15.90
C ARG A 302 -3.42 -0.34 16.01
N GLY A 303 -3.86 -0.67 17.22
CA GLY A 303 -5.18 -1.27 17.46
C GLY A 303 -5.35 -2.72 16.98
N GLU A 304 -4.31 -3.36 16.43
CA GLU A 304 -4.35 -4.72 15.89
C GLU A 304 -3.38 -5.63 16.65
N GLY A 305 -3.76 -6.90 16.84
CA GLY A 305 -2.89 -7.95 17.36
C GLY A 305 -2.10 -7.57 18.61
N LEU A 306 -0.76 -7.61 18.49
CA LEU A 306 0.19 -7.36 19.57
C LEU A 306 0.30 -5.88 19.97
N SER A 307 -0.16 -4.98 19.11
CA SER A 307 0.04 -3.55 19.26
C SER A 307 -1.14 -2.89 19.97
N GLY A 308 -0.80 -1.98 20.88
CA GLY A 308 -1.75 -1.15 21.59
C GLY A 308 -2.40 -0.10 20.68
N GLY A 309 -3.25 0.71 21.29
CA GLY A 309 -4.05 1.71 20.59
C GLY A 309 -5.49 1.25 20.39
N PHE A 310 -6.34 2.23 20.18
CA PHE A 310 -7.78 2.09 20.04
C PHE A 310 -8.20 2.11 18.57
N SER A 311 -7.55 2.96 17.77
CA SER A 311 -7.81 3.15 16.34
C SER A 311 -6.90 2.28 15.48
N ASP A 312 -7.51 1.42 14.65
CA ASP A 312 -6.83 0.55 13.68
C ASP A 312 -6.93 1.04 12.23
N THR A 313 -7.58 2.18 12.02
CA THR A 313 -7.96 2.68 10.70
C THR A 313 -7.28 3.96 10.26
N ASN A 314 -6.64 4.75 11.13
CA ASN A 314 -5.89 5.94 10.68
C ASN A 314 -4.57 5.55 10.00
N THR A 315 -4.62 5.34 8.67
CA THR A 315 -3.46 4.84 7.91
C THR A 315 -2.41 5.90 7.64
N LEU A 316 -2.77 7.18 7.72
CA LEU A 316 -1.82 8.30 7.66
C LEU A 316 -0.85 8.26 8.84
N GLU A 317 -1.39 8.06 10.05
CA GLU A 317 -0.60 7.94 11.27
C GLU A 317 0.21 6.64 11.29
N GLN A 318 -0.35 5.54 10.78
CA GLN A 318 0.40 4.28 10.61
C GLN A 318 1.59 4.44 9.63
N GLY A 319 1.47 5.32 8.63
CA GLY A 319 2.61 5.70 7.78
C GLY A 319 3.69 6.49 8.52
N GLU A 320 3.32 7.28 9.53
CA GLU A 320 4.27 8.00 10.38
C GLU A 320 5.02 7.07 11.35
N ASP A 321 4.38 5.98 11.79
CA ASP A 321 5.00 5.00 12.68
C ASP A 321 6.26 4.34 12.08
N VAL A 322 6.38 4.28 10.75
CA VAL A 322 7.60 3.84 10.06
C VAL A 322 8.80 4.69 10.48
N PHE A 323 8.65 6.02 10.48
CA PHE A 323 9.73 6.94 10.83
C PHE A 323 10.01 6.95 12.32
N ARG A 324 8.99 6.75 13.16
CA ARG A 324 9.17 6.60 14.61
C ARG A 324 9.91 5.32 14.97
N ALA A 325 9.59 4.20 14.31
CA ALA A 325 10.31 2.95 14.47
C ALA A 325 11.78 3.10 14.06
N LEU A 326 12.06 3.72 12.90
CA LEU A 326 13.42 4.02 12.45
C LEU A 326 14.19 4.89 13.46
N ALA A 327 13.58 5.97 13.97
CA ALA A 327 14.19 6.83 14.98
C ALA A 327 14.44 6.09 16.31
N ALA A 328 13.52 5.22 16.73
CA ALA A 328 13.67 4.41 17.93
C ALA A 328 14.80 3.38 17.77
N LEU A 329 14.93 2.71 16.61
CA LEU A 329 16.04 1.80 16.31
C LEU A 329 17.40 2.51 16.38
N GLU A 330 17.48 3.75 15.89
CA GLU A 330 18.74 4.52 15.92
C GLU A 330 19.06 5.09 17.31
N GLY A 331 18.06 5.63 18.00
CA GLY A 331 18.23 6.41 19.22
C GLY A 331 17.92 5.68 20.53
N GLY A 332 17.32 4.48 20.48
CA GLY A 332 16.94 3.69 21.65
C GLY A 332 15.75 4.22 22.46
N ARG A 333 15.39 5.51 22.32
CA ARG A 333 14.26 6.10 23.06
C ARG A 333 12.95 5.39 22.76
N GLY A 334 12.29 4.90 23.80
CA GLY A 334 11.02 4.18 23.69
C GLY A 334 11.13 2.81 23.02
N LEU A 335 12.35 2.25 22.90
CA LEU A 335 12.63 0.95 22.31
C LEU A 335 12.90 -0.10 23.38
N ARG A 336 12.23 -1.25 23.26
CA ARG A 336 12.57 -2.50 23.95
C ARG A 336 12.83 -3.61 22.92
N LEU A 337 13.88 -4.38 23.13
CA LEU A 337 14.32 -5.47 22.25
C LEU A 337 14.53 -6.74 23.07
N LEU A 338 13.87 -7.83 22.71
CA LEU A 338 14.20 -9.16 23.21
C LEU A 338 15.02 -9.90 22.16
N SER A 339 16.26 -10.27 22.52
CA SER A 339 17.17 -10.98 21.63
C SER A 339 16.74 -12.40 21.31
N PRO A 340 17.36 -13.04 20.30
CA PRO A 340 17.19 -14.47 20.08
C PRO A 340 17.58 -15.33 21.29
N SER A 341 18.56 -14.89 22.09
CA SER A 341 18.98 -15.57 23.33
C SER A 341 18.06 -15.30 24.54
N GLY A 342 17.04 -14.45 24.40
CA GLY A 342 16.09 -14.12 25.47
C GLY A 342 16.56 -13.00 26.41
N GLU A 343 17.59 -12.24 26.02
CA GLU A 343 18.08 -11.06 26.74
C GLU A 343 17.26 -9.82 26.34
N LEU A 344 16.87 -9.02 27.33
CA LEU A 344 16.10 -7.79 27.12
C LEU A 344 17.04 -6.57 27.13
N PHE A 345 16.94 -5.76 26.08
CA PHE A 345 17.59 -4.45 25.98
C PHE A 345 16.53 -3.35 25.92
N GLU A 346 16.82 -2.21 26.55
CA GLU A 346 15.90 -1.08 26.61
C GLU A 346 16.67 0.25 26.56
N GLY A 347 16.07 1.26 25.92
CA GLY A 347 16.62 2.61 25.91
C GLY A 347 17.99 2.66 25.23
N GLU A 348 18.95 3.33 25.87
CA GLU A 348 20.33 3.44 25.39
C GLU A 348 20.99 2.08 25.15
N THR A 349 20.65 1.04 25.93
CA THR A 349 21.23 -0.30 25.73
C THR A 349 20.72 -0.99 24.48
N ALA A 350 19.56 -0.61 23.95
CA ALA A 350 18.97 -1.14 22.71
C ALA A 350 19.41 -0.36 21.45
N ARG A 351 19.95 0.83 21.63
CA ARG A 351 20.31 1.79 20.59
C ARG A 351 21.20 1.17 19.50
N GLY A 352 20.80 1.32 18.24
CA GLY A 352 21.60 0.95 17.06
C GLY A 352 21.83 -0.54 16.85
N ARG A 353 21.35 -1.41 17.76
CA ARG A 353 21.63 -2.87 17.71
C ARG A 353 21.14 -3.55 16.44
N LEU A 354 20.03 -3.07 15.88
CA LEU A 354 19.37 -3.66 14.71
C LEU A 354 19.58 -2.84 13.42
N LEU A 355 20.58 -1.96 13.38
CA LEU A 355 20.90 -1.18 12.17
C LEU A 355 22.23 -1.59 11.54
N ALA A 356 22.77 -2.76 11.91
CA ALA A 356 24.02 -3.31 11.36
C ALA A 356 25.19 -2.30 11.39
N GLY A 357 25.27 -1.47 12.44
CA GLY A 357 26.29 -0.42 12.60
C GLY A 357 26.06 0.84 11.76
N MET A 358 24.94 0.96 11.05
CA MET A 358 24.54 2.11 10.25
C MET A 358 23.56 3.00 11.01
N LYS A 359 23.35 4.23 10.52
CA LYS A 359 22.20 5.05 10.93
C LYS A 359 20.93 4.67 10.18
N ALA A 360 19.77 5.07 10.70
CA ALA A 360 18.49 4.80 10.07
C ALA A 360 18.33 5.48 8.71
N ASN A 361 19.07 6.58 8.46
CA ASN A 361 19.13 7.27 7.17
C ASN A 361 20.26 6.77 6.24
N GLU A 362 21.00 5.73 6.64
CA GLU A 362 22.11 5.15 5.88
C GLU A 362 21.79 3.72 5.41
N ILE A 363 21.12 2.90 6.23
CA ILE A 363 20.72 1.55 5.84
C ILE A 363 19.76 1.59 4.64
N PRO A 364 20.02 0.90 3.52
CA PRO A 364 19.09 0.84 2.40
C PRO A 364 17.73 0.25 2.80
N LEU A 365 16.63 0.90 2.41
CA LEU A 365 15.27 0.56 2.81
C LEU A 365 14.37 0.24 1.60
N VAL A 366 13.51 -0.76 1.77
CA VAL A 366 12.29 -0.92 0.96
C VAL A 366 11.10 -0.94 1.91
N LEU A 367 10.07 -0.16 1.60
CA LEU A 367 8.83 -0.13 2.37
C LEU A 367 7.77 -0.97 1.65
N GLY A 368 6.98 -1.73 2.38
CA GLY A 368 5.96 -2.55 1.75
C GLY A 368 4.74 -2.80 2.61
N GLY A 369 3.64 -3.18 1.96
CA GLY A 369 2.44 -3.54 2.68
C GLY A 369 1.36 -4.15 1.81
N TYR A 370 0.50 -4.94 2.47
CA TYR A 370 -0.65 -5.59 1.86
C TYR A 370 -1.95 -4.88 2.27
N SER A 371 -2.88 -4.65 1.35
CA SER A 371 -4.21 -4.09 1.64
C SER A 371 -4.12 -2.78 2.45
N ARG A 372 -4.67 -2.69 3.68
CA ARG A 372 -4.48 -1.53 4.58
C ARG A 372 -3.01 -1.17 4.81
N GLY A 373 -2.11 -2.15 4.88
CA GLY A 373 -0.67 -1.92 4.95
C GLY A 373 -0.11 -1.15 3.75
N SER A 374 -0.67 -1.37 2.54
CA SER A 374 -0.28 -0.60 1.36
C SER A 374 -0.66 0.89 1.46
N MET A 375 -1.73 1.22 2.20
CA MET A 375 -2.13 2.61 2.46
C MET A 375 -1.09 3.29 3.36
N SER A 376 -0.68 2.63 4.46
CA SER A 376 0.37 3.16 5.33
C SER A 376 1.71 3.29 4.61
N THR A 377 2.06 2.32 3.74
CA THR A 377 3.26 2.42 2.88
C THR A 377 3.17 3.60 1.93
N ALA A 378 2.02 3.80 1.28
CA ALA A 378 1.80 4.94 0.38
C ALA A 378 1.92 6.27 1.12
N TRP A 379 1.37 6.38 2.33
CA TRP A 379 1.51 7.57 3.15
C TRP A 379 2.96 7.81 3.60
N ALA A 380 3.68 6.77 4.00
CA ALA A 380 5.10 6.88 4.34
C ALA A 380 5.92 7.38 3.15
N MET A 381 5.69 6.85 1.95
CA MET A 381 6.36 7.31 0.72
C MET A 381 6.00 8.77 0.39
N THR A 382 4.73 9.16 0.51
CA THR A 382 4.30 10.56 0.31
C THR A 382 4.95 11.51 1.31
N LYS A 383 4.95 11.17 2.60
CA LYS A 383 5.65 11.93 3.66
C LYS A 383 7.14 12.07 3.38
N ASN A 384 7.77 11.05 2.80
CA ASN A 384 9.20 11.05 2.52
C ASN A 384 9.62 11.85 1.28
N TYR A 385 8.84 11.80 0.19
CA TYR A 385 9.23 12.35 -1.12
C TYR A 385 8.42 13.57 -1.57
N VAL A 386 7.23 13.77 -1.01
CA VAL A 386 6.27 14.74 -1.53
C VAL A 386 6.09 15.88 -0.54
N ALA A 387 5.45 15.59 0.59
CA ALA A 387 5.17 16.50 1.69
C ALA A 387 4.62 15.71 2.87
N GLU A 388 4.85 16.20 4.09
CA GLU A 388 4.23 15.66 5.29
C GLU A 388 3.00 16.49 5.63
N CYS A 389 1.82 15.96 5.30
CA CYS A 389 0.54 16.61 5.54
C CYS A 389 -0.23 15.96 6.69
N THR A 390 -0.93 16.78 7.47
CA THR A 390 -1.76 16.40 8.63
C THR A 390 -3.25 16.39 8.27
N PHE A 391 -3.63 15.56 7.29
CA PHE A 391 -5.03 15.51 6.81
C PHE A 391 -6.04 15.03 7.85
N ASP A 392 -5.56 14.40 8.93
CA ASP A 392 -6.32 13.96 10.08
C ASP A 392 -6.51 15.05 11.14
N MET A 393 -6.03 16.28 10.93
CA MET A 393 -6.22 17.39 11.86
C MET A 393 -7.38 18.30 11.42
N PRO A 394 -8.04 19.02 12.35
CA PRO A 394 -9.12 19.97 12.02
C PRO A 394 -8.69 21.03 11.00
N GLN A 395 -7.43 21.46 11.11
CA GLN A 395 -6.79 22.36 10.16
C GLN A 395 -5.56 21.65 9.59
N PRO A 396 -5.68 21.01 8.42
CA PRO A 396 -4.55 20.34 7.78
C PRO A 396 -3.42 21.33 7.49
N SER A 397 -2.20 20.92 7.79
CA SER A 397 -0.97 21.63 7.45
C SER A 397 -0.01 20.67 6.75
N CYS A 398 0.78 21.19 5.82
CA CYS A 398 1.79 20.43 5.10
C CYS A 398 3.18 21.04 5.32
N THR A 399 4.13 20.20 5.70
CA THR A 399 5.55 20.56 5.81
C THR A 399 6.36 19.95 4.67
N PRO A 400 7.60 20.42 4.43
CA PRO A 400 8.50 19.76 3.49
C PRO A 400 8.66 18.26 3.76
N PRO A 401 8.96 17.46 2.72
CA PRO A 401 9.11 16.02 2.86
C PRO A 401 10.29 15.65 3.79
N LYS A 402 10.20 14.48 4.44
CA LYS A 402 11.25 14.00 5.36
C LYS A 402 12.60 13.77 4.67
N GLY A 403 12.60 13.39 3.39
CA GLY A 403 13.79 13.41 2.54
C GLY A 403 14.83 12.32 2.80
N LEU A 404 14.44 11.18 3.37
CA LEU A 404 15.33 10.02 3.54
C LEU A 404 15.64 9.41 2.16
N LYS A 405 16.88 9.61 1.71
CA LYS A 405 17.36 9.17 0.38
C LYS A 405 17.65 7.68 0.29
N ASN A 406 17.80 7.02 1.44
CA ASN A 406 18.05 5.59 1.56
C ASN A 406 16.78 4.73 1.46
N ILE A 407 15.60 5.33 1.28
CA ILE A 407 14.41 4.60 0.85
C ILE A 407 14.52 4.40 -0.68
N HIS A 408 14.44 3.15 -1.13
CA HIS A 408 14.70 2.80 -2.54
C HIS A 408 13.44 2.47 -3.33
N GLY A 409 12.33 2.15 -2.65
CA GLY A 409 11.07 1.87 -3.33
C GLY A 409 9.96 1.37 -2.41
N ALA A 410 8.80 1.18 -3.02
CA ALA A 410 7.59 0.67 -2.36
C ALA A 410 7.16 -0.69 -2.92
N ILE A 411 6.69 -1.60 -2.06
CA ILE A 411 6.01 -2.84 -2.43
C ILE A 411 4.54 -2.71 -2.04
N LEU A 412 3.65 -2.68 -3.02
CA LEU A 412 2.23 -2.41 -2.83
C LEU A 412 1.39 -3.62 -3.27
N LEU A 413 0.96 -4.43 -2.31
CA LEU A 413 0.18 -5.65 -2.56
C LEU A 413 -1.30 -5.37 -2.30
N SER A 414 -2.16 -5.68 -3.29
CA SER A 414 -3.58 -5.31 -3.30
C SER A 414 -3.80 -3.86 -2.87
N SER A 415 -3.06 -2.99 -3.54
CA SER A 415 -2.85 -1.57 -3.23
C SER A 415 -4.14 -0.73 -3.19
N PHE A 416 -4.11 0.34 -2.39
CA PHE A 416 -5.04 1.48 -2.38
C PHE A 416 -4.35 2.84 -2.70
N ALA A 417 -3.09 2.80 -3.13
CA ALA A 417 -2.21 3.96 -3.22
C ALA A 417 -2.61 5.00 -4.29
N SER A 418 -3.40 4.63 -5.29
CA SER A 418 -3.92 5.54 -6.32
C SER A 418 -5.05 6.45 -5.82
N GLY A 419 -5.57 6.18 -4.62
CA GLY A 419 -6.49 7.04 -3.89
C GLY A 419 -7.94 6.93 -4.31
N ALA A 420 -8.76 7.78 -3.69
CA ALA A 420 -10.23 7.75 -3.72
C ALA A 420 -10.87 7.88 -5.12
N GLY A 421 -10.11 8.36 -6.12
CA GLY A 421 -10.59 8.49 -7.49
C GLY A 421 -10.80 7.16 -8.22
N TYR A 422 -10.06 6.11 -7.85
CA TYR A 422 -10.07 4.81 -8.53
C TYR A 422 -10.82 3.73 -7.75
N VAL A 423 -11.91 4.11 -7.10
CA VAL A 423 -12.83 3.16 -6.47
C VAL A 423 -13.59 2.38 -7.56
N GLY A 424 -13.72 1.08 -7.36
CA GLY A 424 -14.39 0.20 -8.33
C GLY A 424 -15.90 0.46 -8.46
N ASP A 425 -16.41 0.27 -9.67
CA ASP A 425 -17.83 0.32 -10.01
C ASP A 425 -18.57 -0.87 -9.40
N SER A 426 -18.92 -0.73 -8.13
CA SER A 426 -19.62 -1.74 -7.34
C SER A 426 -20.53 -1.07 -6.30
N PRO A 427 -21.77 -1.56 -6.09
CA PRO A 427 -22.72 -0.95 -5.16
C PRO A 427 -22.18 -0.80 -3.72
N ASP A 428 -21.40 -1.77 -3.24
CA ASP A 428 -20.83 -1.75 -1.89
C ASP A 428 -19.67 -0.75 -1.71
N LEU A 429 -19.25 -0.10 -2.80
CA LEU A 429 -18.18 0.90 -2.83
C LEU A 429 -18.67 2.31 -3.20
N ALA A 430 -19.93 2.47 -3.61
CA ALA A 430 -20.47 3.72 -4.14
C ALA A 430 -20.30 4.93 -3.19
N ASP A 431 -20.45 4.69 -1.89
CA ASP A 431 -20.37 5.75 -0.86
C ASP A 431 -18.94 6.00 -0.33
N ARG A 432 -17.92 5.34 -0.89
CA ARG A 432 -16.54 5.35 -0.35
C ARG A 432 -15.99 6.77 -0.20
N ASN A 433 -16.24 7.65 -1.17
CA ASN A 433 -15.71 9.02 -1.16
C ASN A 433 -16.33 9.89 -0.06
N LEU A 434 -17.63 9.72 0.18
CA LEU A 434 -18.33 10.40 1.27
C LEU A 434 -17.87 9.86 2.63
N PHE A 435 -17.73 8.54 2.74
CA PHE A 435 -17.17 7.89 3.92
C PHE A 435 -15.76 8.40 4.26
N LEU A 436 -14.84 8.49 3.29
CA LEU A 436 -13.50 9.07 3.51
C LEU A 436 -13.58 10.50 4.03
N GLY A 437 -14.37 11.34 3.35
CA GLY A 437 -14.52 12.75 3.70
C GLY A 437 -15.06 12.92 5.13
N GLY A 438 -16.06 12.12 5.50
CA GLY A 438 -16.66 12.14 6.83
C GLY A 438 -15.74 11.63 7.94
N MET A 439 -15.07 10.48 7.74
CA MET A 439 -14.11 9.96 8.71
C MET A 439 -12.97 10.94 8.98
N ALA A 440 -12.47 11.64 7.96
CA ALA A 440 -11.42 12.63 8.13
C ALA A 440 -11.92 13.95 8.74
N ALA A 441 -13.11 14.42 8.34
CA ALA A 441 -13.66 15.70 8.80
C ALA A 441 -14.20 15.65 10.24
N ASP A 442 -14.96 14.62 10.58
CA ASP A 442 -15.74 14.57 11.82
C ASP A 442 -15.08 13.66 12.87
N HIS A 443 -14.10 12.83 12.47
CA HIS A 443 -13.46 11.84 13.35
C HIS A 443 -11.93 11.81 13.26
N HIS A 444 -11.28 12.73 12.55
CA HIS A 444 -9.82 12.81 12.52
C HIS A 444 -9.14 11.47 12.12
N ILE A 445 -9.82 10.68 11.27
CA ILE A 445 -9.34 9.38 10.77
C ILE A 445 -9.17 9.47 9.27
N VAL A 446 -7.91 9.50 8.82
CA VAL A 446 -7.59 9.31 7.40
C VAL A 446 -7.50 7.82 7.14
N PHE A 447 -8.66 7.22 6.81
CA PHE A 447 -8.72 5.79 6.54
C PHE A 447 -7.99 5.44 5.25
N TYR A 448 -8.44 5.97 4.12
CA TYR A 448 -7.88 5.66 2.81
C TYR A 448 -7.07 6.84 2.28
N PRO A 449 -6.08 6.60 1.40
CA PRO A 449 -5.39 7.67 0.70
C PRO A 449 -6.34 8.56 -0.10
N ASN A 450 -6.22 9.87 0.08
CA ASN A 450 -6.76 10.84 -0.87
C ASN A 450 -5.83 10.95 -2.11
N SER A 451 -6.13 11.83 -3.05
CA SER A 451 -5.35 11.92 -4.30
C SER A 451 -3.89 12.38 -4.15
N SER A 452 -3.47 12.85 -2.96
CA SER A 452 -2.12 13.37 -2.73
C SER A 452 -1.04 12.31 -2.89
N THR A 453 -1.36 11.03 -2.63
CA THR A 453 -0.43 9.92 -2.89
C THR A 453 -0.19 9.79 -4.39
N LEU A 454 -1.25 9.65 -5.19
CA LEU A 454 -1.15 9.55 -6.64
C LEU A 454 -0.45 10.76 -7.27
N ALA A 455 -0.79 11.97 -6.82
CA ALA A 455 -0.24 13.22 -7.34
C ALA A 455 1.29 13.32 -7.20
N GLY A 456 1.87 12.69 -6.17
CA GLY A 456 3.30 12.77 -5.88
C GLY A 456 4.11 11.54 -6.27
N MET A 457 3.50 10.51 -6.87
CA MET A 457 4.19 9.27 -7.24
C MET A 457 5.31 9.46 -8.26
N ASP A 458 5.30 10.55 -9.04
CA ASP A 458 6.38 10.85 -9.98
C ASP A 458 7.72 11.19 -9.30
N ARG A 459 7.69 11.46 -7.99
CA ARG A 459 8.86 11.66 -7.13
C ARG A 459 9.35 10.37 -6.47
N TRP A 460 8.59 9.28 -6.55
CA TRP A 460 8.98 8.02 -5.91
C TRP A 460 10.07 7.33 -6.74
N PRO A 461 11.11 6.77 -6.11
CA PRO A 461 12.23 6.17 -6.83
C PRO A 461 11.85 4.88 -7.56
N ALA A 462 10.98 4.07 -6.97
CA ALA A 462 10.57 2.78 -7.51
C ALA A 462 9.27 2.28 -6.86
N ALA A 463 8.51 1.44 -7.56
CA ALA A 463 7.35 0.77 -6.97
C ALA A 463 7.04 -0.59 -7.64
N PHE A 464 6.70 -1.56 -6.80
CA PHE A 464 6.16 -2.86 -7.21
C PHE A 464 4.68 -2.93 -6.86
N PHE A 465 3.87 -3.44 -7.78
CA PHE A 465 2.45 -3.63 -7.59
C PHE A 465 2.09 -5.11 -7.79
N GLY A 466 1.43 -5.70 -6.80
CA GLY A 466 0.80 -7.02 -6.92
C GLY A 466 -0.69 -6.89 -6.74
N LYS A 467 -1.54 -7.34 -7.67
CA LYS A 467 -2.99 -7.14 -7.55
C LYS A 467 -3.82 -8.16 -8.35
N GLY A 468 -5.02 -8.44 -7.86
CA GLY A 468 -6.02 -9.25 -8.55
C GLY A 468 -6.84 -8.40 -9.53
N LEU A 469 -7.26 -8.96 -10.66
CA LEU A 469 -7.98 -8.21 -11.70
C LEU A 469 -9.32 -7.61 -11.26
N TRP A 470 -9.99 -8.19 -10.25
CA TRP A 470 -11.25 -7.67 -9.70
C TRP A 470 -11.13 -7.23 -8.24
N ASP A 471 -9.93 -6.79 -7.85
CA ASP A 471 -9.64 -6.22 -6.53
C ASP A 471 -10.57 -5.03 -6.19
N ARG A 472 -11.17 -5.05 -4.99
CA ARG A 472 -12.08 -4.01 -4.46
C ARG A 472 -11.39 -2.77 -3.91
N ALA A 473 -10.08 -2.82 -3.72
CA ALA A 473 -9.34 -1.80 -3.03
C ALA A 473 -9.23 -0.51 -3.84
N GLU A 474 -8.58 -0.66 -4.98
CA GLU A 474 -8.51 0.28 -6.08
C GLU A 474 -8.57 -0.56 -7.36
N THR A 475 -9.08 0.02 -8.43
CA THR A 475 -9.17 -0.67 -9.71
C THR A 475 -7.80 -0.84 -10.35
N LEU A 476 -7.71 -1.75 -11.34
CA LEU A 476 -6.50 -1.89 -12.13
C LEU A 476 -6.13 -0.58 -12.85
N GLU A 477 -7.11 0.22 -13.24
CA GLU A 477 -6.90 1.57 -13.80
C GLU A 477 -6.11 2.46 -12.85
N GLY A 478 -6.45 2.45 -11.55
CA GLY A 478 -5.72 3.20 -10.53
C GLY A 478 -4.29 2.72 -10.37
N THR A 479 -4.07 1.40 -10.34
CA THR A 479 -2.73 0.82 -10.29
C THR A 479 -1.90 1.16 -11.54
N VAL A 480 -2.50 1.17 -12.73
CA VAL A 480 -1.82 1.57 -13.98
C VAL A 480 -1.50 3.07 -13.97
N ALA A 481 -2.42 3.91 -13.49
CA ALA A 481 -2.19 5.34 -13.32
C ALA A 481 -1.03 5.60 -12.35
N ALA A 482 -0.98 4.89 -11.22
CA ALA A 482 0.13 4.94 -10.28
C ALA A 482 1.45 4.50 -10.96
N TYR A 483 1.46 3.34 -11.62
CA TYR A 483 2.62 2.81 -12.31
C TYR A 483 3.18 3.77 -13.37
N ASN A 484 2.33 4.41 -14.17
CA ASN A 484 2.78 5.35 -15.21
C ASN A 484 3.47 6.59 -14.63
N ARG A 485 3.14 6.99 -13.40
CA ARG A 485 3.79 8.13 -12.73
C ARG A 485 5.18 7.77 -12.23
N ILE A 486 5.41 6.54 -11.79
CA ILE A 486 6.74 6.09 -11.31
C ILE A 486 7.75 6.19 -12.46
N ARG A 487 8.83 6.94 -12.26
CA ARG A 487 9.87 7.16 -13.29
C ARG A 487 11.03 6.16 -13.21
N GLY A 488 11.31 5.61 -12.03
CA GLY A 488 12.36 4.63 -11.84
C GLY A 488 11.86 3.18 -11.99
N VAL A 489 12.50 2.27 -11.27
CA VAL A 489 12.24 0.82 -11.38
C VAL A 489 10.80 0.52 -10.98
N LYS A 490 10.08 -0.22 -11.83
CA LYS A 490 8.68 -0.54 -11.57
C LYS A 490 8.27 -1.85 -12.19
N GLU A 491 7.31 -2.53 -11.56
CA GLU A 491 6.67 -3.73 -12.09
C GLU A 491 5.24 -3.86 -11.58
N ILE A 492 4.36 -4.42 -12.42
CA ILE A 492 3.01 -4.84 -12.05
C ILE A 492 2.91 -6.35 -12.28
N VAL A 493 2.45 -7.08 -11.27
CA VAL A 493 2.11 -8.51 -11.32
C VAL A 493 0.63 -8.68 -11.05
N LEU A 494 -0.06 -9.39 -11.95
CA LEU A 494 -1.51 -9.60 -11.90
C LEU A 494 -1.86 -11.08 -11.77
N ALA A 495 -2.98 -11.33 -11.09
CA ALA A 495 -3.62 -12.65 -11.04
C ALA A 495 -5.10 -12.53 -11.41
N ARG A 496 -5.68 -13.60 -11.97
CA ARG A 496 -7.13 -13.73 -12.14
C ARG A 496 -7.75 -14.05 -10.78
N GLY A 497 -7.81 -13.03 -9.93
CA GLY A 497 -8.19 -13.14 -8.53
C GLY A 497 -8.74 -11.86 -7.91
N PRO A 498 -9.26 -11.98 -6.68
CA PRO A 498 -9.84 -10.90 -5.86
C PRO A 498 -8.77 -10.09 -5.12
N HIS A 499 -9.21 -9.22 -4.20
CA HIS A 499 -8.35 -8.50 -3.26
C HIS A 499 -7.59 -9.42 -2.28
N SER A 500 -8.26 -10.47 -1.83
CA SER A 500 -7.73 -11.51 -0.94
C SER A 500 -6.72 -12.42 -1.63
N ILE A 501 -5.44 -12.01 -1.63
CA ILE A 501 -4.32 -12.74 -2.27
C ILE A 501 -4.21 -14.16 -1.74
N GLU A 502 -4.54 -14.39 -0.47
CA GLU A 502 -4.52 -15.69 0.18
C GLU A 502 -5.43 -16.72 -0.49
N THR A 503 -6.44 -16.29 -1.26
CA THR A 503 -7.35 -17.16 -2.02
C THR A 503 -6.85 -17.50 -3.42
N TRP A 504 -5.82 -16.81 -3.90
CA TRP A 504 -5.29 -17.04 -5.23
C TRP A 504 -4.64 -18.43 -5.33
N PRO A 505 -4.55 -19.01 -6.54
CA PRO A 505 -3.79 -20.22 -6.79
C PRO A 505 -2.37 -20.13 -6.23
N ALA A 506 -1.87 -21.23 -5.65
CA ALA A 506 -0.54 -21.27 -5.04
C ALA A 506 0.56 -20.81 -6.02
N SER A 507 0.48 -21.21 -7.29
CA SER A 507 1.38 -20.77 -8.36
C SER A 507 1.45 -19.26 -8.52
N ASP A 508 0.33 -18.56 -8.37
CA ASP A 508 0.23 -17.13 -8.60
C ASP A 508 0.78 -16.37 -7.39
N ARG A 509 0.53 -16.89 -6.19
CA ARG A 509 1.13 -16.40 -4.95
C ARG A 509 2.64 -16.58 -4.94
N ASP A 510 3.14 -17.74 -5.38
CA ASP A 510 4.57 -18.01 -5.47
C ASP A 510 5.25 -17.12 -6.50
N TYR A 511 4.66 -16.95 -7.69
CA TYR A 511 5.16 -16.02 -8.70
C TYR A 511 5.18 -14.58 -8.18
N LEU A 512 4.10 -14.11 -7.55
CA LEU A 512 4.05 -12.79 -6.94
C LEU A 512 5.19 -12.59 -5.92
N ARG A 513 5.41 -13.58 -5.04
CA ARG A 513 6.46 -13.56 -4.02
C ARG A 513 7.86 -13.49 -4.65
N GLU A 514 8.10 -14.29 -5.68
CA GLU A 514 9.37 -14.30 -6.44
C GLU A 514 9.65 -12.92 -7.04
N ARG A 515 8.66 -12.34 -7.75
CA ARG A 515 8.80 -11.03 -8.40
C ARG A 515 8.97 -9.90 -7.38
N MET A 516 8.25 -9.96 -6.25
CA MET A 516 8.41 -9.02 -5.14
C MET A 516 9.84 -9.02 -4.60
N VAL A 517 10.39 -10.20 -4.31
CA VAL A 517 11.77 -10.34 -3.83
C VAL A 517 12.78 -9.85 -4.87
N LEU A 518 12.57 -10.19 -6.14
CA LEU A 518 13.43 -9.72 -7.23
C LEU A 518 13.44 -8.19 -7.31
N PHE A 519 12.26 -7.55 -7.27
CA PHE A 519 12.14 -6.09 -7.23
C PHE A 519 12.92 -5.49 -6.07
N ALA A 520 12.71 -6.01 -4.86
CA ALA A 520 13.39 -5.52 -3.67
C ALA A 520 14.92 -5.59 -3.84
N LYS A 521 15.44 -6.73 -4.31
CA LYS A 521 16.87 -6.87 -4.59
C LYS A 521 17.33 -5.87 -5.64
N THR A 522 16.62 -5.77 -6.77
CA THR A 522 16.97 -4.87 -7.88
C THR A 522 17.11 -3.43 -7.42
N VAL A 523 16.18 -2.91 -6.62
CA VAL A 523 16.25 -1.50 -6.18
C VAL A 523 17.36 -1.26 -5.17
N ILE A 524 17.65 -2.23 -4.28
CA ILE A 524 18.74 -2.11 -3.31
C ILE A 524 20.11 -2.14 -3.98
N VAL A 525 20.32 -3.03 -4.96
CA VAL A 525 21.61 -3.15 -5.66
C VAL A 525 21.81 -2.08 -6.76
N GLY A 526 20.86 -1.16 -6.91
CA GLY A 526 20.93 -0.05 -7.87
C GLY A 526 20.66 -0.46 -9.32
N GLY A 527 19.89 -1.54 -9.53
CA GLY A 527 19.39 -1.93 -10.85
C GLY A 527 18.46 -0.86 -11.44
N ARG A 528 18.40 -0.79 -12.77
CA ARG A 528 17.63 0.24 -13.50
C ARG A 528 16.40 -0.31 -14.23
N THR A 529 16.31 -1.63 -14.39
CA THR A 529 15.25 -2.32 -15.09
C THR A 529 14.87 -3.58 -14.33
N MET A 530 13.63 -4.05 -14.53
CA MET A 530 13.15 -5.29 -13.91
C MET A 530 13.39 -6.49 -14.83
N PRO A 531 14.33 -7.40 -14.50
CA PRO A 531 14.62 -8.55 -15.34
C PRO A 531 13.44 -9.50 -15.41
N GLY A 532 13.10 -9.98 -16.60
CA GLY A 532 12.02 -10.95 -16.81
C GLY A 532 10.61 -10.43 -16.54
N ALA A 533 10.42 -9.11 -16.39
CA ALA A 533 9.09 -8.52 -16.28
C ALA A 533 8.30 -8.80 -17.57
N ARG A 534 7.01 -9.16 -17.43
CA ARG A 534 6.14 -9.45 -18.59
C ARG A 534 5.87 -8.13 -19.33
N PRO A 535 6.24 -8.01 -20.61
CA PRO A 535 6.02 -6.77 -21.35
C PRO A 535 4.52 -6.60 -21.64
N TRP A 536 4.07 -5.36 -21.59
CA TRP A 536 2.72 -4.95 -21.98
C TRP A 536 2.81 -3.57 -22.64
N LYS A 537 1.88 -3.28 -23.54
CA LYS A 537 1.85 -2.04 -24.35
C LYS A 537 0.57 -1.22 -24.17
N ASP A 538 -0.48 -1.90 -23.72
CA ASP A 538 -1.81 -1.35 -23.50
C ASP A 538 -2.51 -2.10 -22.36
N PHE A 539 -3.62 -1.53 -21.86
CA PHE A 539 -4.35 -2.07 -20.72
C PHE A 539 -4.80 -3.54 -20.92
N LYS A 540 -5.34 -3.88 -22.10
CA LYS A 540 -5.80 -5.25 -22.39
C LYS A 540 -4.63 -6.25 -22.46
N SER A 541 -3.50 -5.84 -23.02
CA SER A 541 -2.27 -6.66 -23.05
C SER A 541 -1.67 -6.84 -21.65
N LEU A 542 -1.84 -5.88 -20.74
CA LEU A 542 -1.50 -6.03 -19.33
C LEU A 542 -2.39 -7.07 -18.66
N VAL A 543 -3.71 -7.04 -18.87
CA VAL A 543 -4.61 -8.10 -18.37
C VAL A 543 -4.22 -9.48 -18.93
N ALA A 544 -3.79 -9.53 -20.19
CA ALA A 544 -3.28 -10.73 -20.83
C ALA A 544 -1.92 -11.22 -20.31
N THR A 545 -1.26 -10.47 -19.42
CA THR A 545 -0.10 -10.99 -18.69
C THR A 545 -0.49 -12.00 -17.61
N THR A 546 -1.77 -12.11 -17.24
CA THR A 546 -2.22 -13.09 -16.24
C THR A 546 -2.07 -14.53 -16.74
N PRO A 547 -1.57 -15.46 -15.91
CA PRO A 547 -1.56 -16.88 -16.24
C PRO A 547 -2.99 -17.45 -16.38
N ASP A 548 -3.12 -18.64 -16.97
CA ASP A 548 -4.40 -19.38 -17.08
C ASP A 548 -4.77 -20.15 -15.80
N SER A 549 -4.33 -19.64 -14.67
CA SER A 549 -4.76 -20.03 -13.33
C SER A 549 -5.84 -19.06 -12.87
N TRP A 550 -6.82 -19.60 -12.14
CA TRP A 550 -8.01 -18.87 -11.71
C TRP A 550 -8.22 -19.05 -10.23
N GLU A 551 -8.63 -17.98 -9.54
CA GLU A 551 -9.25 -18.14 -8.24
C GLU A 551 -10.40 -19.16 -8.33
N PRO A 552 -10.44 -20.19 -7.45
CA PRO A 552 -11.28 -21.37 -7.65
C PRO A 552 -12.78 -21.09 -7.85
N SER A 553 -13.36 -20.13 -7.13
CA SER A 553 -14.79 -19.82 -7.23
C SER A 553 -15.17 -19.04 -8.50
N SER A 554 -14.18 -18.51 -9.21
CA SER A 554 -14.34 -17.71 -10.43
C SER A 554 -13.86 -18.45 -11.69
N ARG A 555 -13.47 -19.73 -11.55
CA ARG A 555 -13.01 -20.55 -12.68
C ARG A 555 -14.16 -20.74 -13.68
N PRO A 556 -13.92 -20.55 -14.99
CA PRO A 556 -14.90 -20.85 -16.03
C PRO A 556 -15.43 -22.28 -15.91
N LYS A 557 -16.75 -22.41 -15.86
CA LYS A 557 -17.44 -23.70 -15.84
C LYS A 557 -17.65 -24.16 -17.29
N GLY A 558 -17.29 -25.40 -17.61
CA GLY A 558 -17.54 -25.96 -18.94
C GLY A 558 -19.05 -25.98 -19.29
N PRO A 559 -19.41 -26.21 -20.57
CA PRO A 559 -20.80 -26.08 -21.07
C PRO A 559 -21.85 -26.85 -20.25
N ALA A 560 -21.49 -28.00 -19.69
CA ALA A 560 -22.39 -28.84 -18.89
C ALA A 560 -22.69 -28.31 -17.47
N GLN A 561 -21.88 -27.38 -16.94
CA GLN A 561 -22.07 -26.77 -15.62
C GLN A 561 -22.65 -25.35 -15.68
N ALA A 562 -22.57 -24.69 -16.85
CA ALA A 562 -23.17 -23.37 -17.07
C ALA A 562 -24.71 -23.40 -16.97
N ALA A 563 -25.35 -24.52 -17.33
CA ALA A 563 -26.81 -24.70 -17.24
C ALA A 563 -27.37 -24.81 -15.80
N LYS A 564 -26.52 -24.73 -14.77
CA LYS A 564 -26.89 -24.76 -13.35
C LYS A 564 -26.38 -23.55 -12.56
N ALA A 565 -25.77 -22.56 -13.21
CA ALA A 565 -25.49 -21.28 -12.57
C ALA A 565 -26.81 -20.48 -12.52
N PRO A 566 -27.18 -19.89 -11.36
CA PRO A 566 -28.40 -19.10 -11.24
C PRO A 566 -28.39 -17.85 -12.11
#